data_AF-A0A2K3JUU9-F1
#
_entry.id   AF-A0A2K3JUU9-F1
#
_cell.length_a   1.000
_cell.length_b   1.000
_cell.length_c   1.000
_cell.angle_alpha   90.00
_cell.angle_beta   90.00
_cell.angle_gamma   90.00
#
_symmetry.space_group_name_H-M   'P 1'
#
loop_
_entity.id
_entity.type
_entity.pdbx_description
1 polymer ?
#
loop_
_entity_poly.entity_id
_entity_poly.type
_entity_poly.pdbx_seq_one_letter_code
_entity_poly.pdbx_strand_id
1 'polypeptide(L)'
;MKLLMSTFFMMTFFLACAYSLDESPPTLSESLSEEEASLDKVFHDWMLKYGKTYSSTTEMNKRREIFKKNLEYIKVFNSDGKKSYRLAINKFADLAKEDMSSCEIEDGEIVKDRDLLC
;
A
#
# COMPACT_ATOMS: atom_id res chain seq x y z
N MET A 1 14.93 56.25 2.69
CA MET A 1 14.05 55.10 3.03
C MET A 1 13.51 54.35 1.81
N LYS A 2 13.18 55.00 0.69
CA LYS A 2 12.71 54.31 -0.54
C LYS A 2 13.77 53.43 -1.24
N LEU A 3 15.06 53.71 -1.04
CA LEU A 3 16.16 52.89 -1.59
C LEU A 3 16.54 51.67 -0.73
N LEU A 4 16.27 51.71 0.58
CA LEU A 4 16.57 50.60 1.51
C LEU A 4 15.56 49.44 1.43
N MET A 5 14.29 49.77 1.14
CA MET A 5 13.24 48.75 0.92
C MET A 5 13.38 48.08 -0.46
N SER A 6 13.97 48.80 -1.44
CA SER A 6 14.16 48.29 -2.80
C SER A 6 15.31 47.28 -2.92
N THR A 7 16.38 47.43 -2.14
CA THR A 7 17.48 46.45 -2.10
C THR A 7 17.09 45.20 -1.29
N PHE A 8 16.26 45.35 -0.26
CA PHE A 8 15.69 44.23 0.50
C PHE A 8 14.82 43.32 -0.38
N PHE A 9 14.00 43.92 -1.25
CA PHE A 9 13.16 43.21 -2.21
C PHE A 9 13.97 42.41 -3.25
N MET A 10 15.17 42.88 -3.60
CA MET A 10 16.05 42.19 -4.56
C MET A 10 16.91 41.10 -3.92
N MET A 11 17.34 41.25 -2.65
CA MET A 11 18.10 40.20 -1.95
C MET A 11 17.24 39.00 -1.53
N THR A 12 15.94 39.18 -1.29
CA THR A 12 15.02 38.05 -1.03
C THR A 12 14.68 37.25 -2.30
N PHE A 13 14.85 37.85 -3.49
CA PHE A 13 14.64 37.16 -4.77
C PHE A 13 15.82 36.24 -5.15
N PHE A 14 17.00 36.42 -4.56
CA PHE A 14 18.17 35.57 -4.81
C PHE A 14 18.26 34.32 -3.91
N LEU A 15 17.38 34.17 -2.91
CA LEU A 15 17.24 32.93 -2.11
C LEU A 15 16.08 32.04 -2.55
N ALA A 16 15.32 32.45 -3.58
CA ALA A 16 14.28 31.62 -4.20
C ALA A 16 14.82 30.64 -5.27
N CYS A 17 16.14 30.66 -5.58
CA CYS A 17 16.74 29.71 -6.52
C CYS A 17 17.46 28.53 -5.86
N ALA A 18 17.65 28.54 -4.53
CA ALA A 18 18.17 27.38 -3.79
C ALA A 18 17.06 26.38 -3.39
N TYR A 19 15.79 26.76 -3.55
CA TYR A 19 14.65 25.86 -3.62
C TYR A 19 14.30 25.55 -5.08
N SER A 20 15.31 25.35 -5.93
CA SER A 20 15.11 24.46 -7.06
C SER A 20 15.01 23.07 -6.43
N LEU A 21 13.78 22.64 -6.11
CA LEU A 21 13.54 21.22 -5.93
C LEU A 21 13.90 20.57 -7.26
N ASP A 22 15.10 20.00 -7.30
CA ASP A 22 15.52 19.04 -8.32
C ASP A 22 14.66 17.78 -8.13
N GLU A 23 13.36 17.88 -8.42
CA GLU A 23 12.59 16.70 -8.76
C GLU A 23 12.89 16.39 -10.22
N SER A 24 14.10 15.87 -10.46
CA SER A 24 14.30 15.01 -11.60
C SER A 24 13.24 13.91 -11.52
N PRO A 25 12.49 13.61 -12.60
CA PRO A 25 11.42 12.62 -12.54
C PRO A 25 11.99 11.32 -11.97
N PRO A 26 11.33 10.70 -10.97
CA PRO A 26 11.89 9.58 -10.23
C PRO A 26 12.32 8.49 -11.21
N THR A 27 13.53 7.98 -11.00
CA THR A 27 14.04 6.88 -11.82
C THR A 27 13.13 5.67 -11.67
N LEU A 28 13.02 4.80 -12.68
CA LEU A 28 12.15 3.62 -12.63
C LEU A 28 12.43 2.73 -11.39
N SER A 29 13.69 2.64 -10.96
CA SER A 29 14.07 1.93 -9.73
C SER A 29 13.56 2.60 -8.46
N GLU A 30 13.47 3.92 -8.46
CA GLU A 30 13.03 4.73 -7.32
C GLU A 30 11.51 4.77 -7.21
N SER A 31 10.80 4.83 -8.34
CA SER A 31 9.33 4.67 -8.33
C SER A 31 8.90 3.26 -7.91
N LEU A 32 9.64 2.23 -8.33
CA LEU A 32 9.39 0.85 -7.88
C LEU A 32 9.69 0.68 -6.38
N SER A 33 10.75 1.29 -5.86
CA SER A 33 11.07 1.20 -4.42
C SER A 33 10.03 1.94 -3.57
N GLU A 34 9.52 3.08 -4.04
CA GLU A 34 8.42 3.81 -3.40
C GLU A 34 7.11 3.02 -3.42
N GLU A 35 6.75 2.37 -4.52
CA GLU A 35 5.57 1.49 -4.59
C GLU A 35 5.70 0.30 -3.63
N GLU A 36 6.86 -0.35 -3.56
CA GLU A 36 7.12 -1.46 -2.64
C GLU A 36 7.06 -1.00 -1.17
N ALA A 37 7.63 0.17 -0.84
CA ALA A 37 7.54 0.75 0.50
C ALA A 37 6.08 1.10 0.88
N SER A 38 5.31 1.61 -0.08
CA SER A 38 3.88 1.89 0.09
C SER A 38 3.09 0.59 0.34
N LEU A 39 3.39 -0.47 -0.40
CA LEU A 39 2.78 -1.78 -0.23
C LEU A 39 3.11 -2.39 1.14
N ASP A 40 4.37 -2.31 1.59
CA ASP A 40 4.79 -2.79 2.90
C ASP A 40 4.02 -2.14 4.03
N LYS A 41 3.85 -0.81 3.95
CA LYS A 41 3.06 -0.07 4.93
C LYS A 41 1.60 -0.54 4.95
N VAL A 42 0.97 -0.66 3.78
CA VAL A 42 -0.44 -1.08 3.68
C VAL A 42 -0.62 -2.51 4.18
N PHE A 43 0.30 -3.41 3.85
CA PHE A 43 0.28 -4.79 4.34
C PHE A 43 0.44 -4.85 5.86
N HIS A 44 1.38 -4.08 6.41
CA HIS A 44 1.59 -3.99 7.85
C HIS A 44 0.36 -3.46 8.60
N ASP A 45 -0.21 -2.33 8.14
CA ASP A 45 -1.41 -1.73 8.72
C ASP A 45 -2.59 -2.70 8.68
N TRP A 46 -2.73 -3.44 7.57
CA TRP A 46 -3.73 -4.49 7.42
C TRP A 46 -3.51 -5.65 8.38
N MET A 47 -2.26 -6.11 8.56
CA MET A 47 -1.94 -7.17 9.52
C MET A 47 -2.31 -6.78 10.95
N LEU A 48 -1.96 -5.55 11.35
CA LEU A 48 -2.31 -5.02 12.67
C LEU A 48 -3.83 -4.94 12.84
N LYS A 49 -4.55 -4.44 11.83
CA LYS A 49 -6.01 -4.30 11.87
C LYS A 49 -6.72 -5.64 12.09
N TYR A 50 -6.22 -6.73 11.50
CA TYR A 50 -6.87 -8.05 11.56
C TYR A 50 -6.13 -9.08 12.43
N GLY A 51 -5.15 -8.65 13.23
CA GLY A 51 -4.40 -9.51 14.14
C GLY A 51 -3.69 -10.66 13.42
N LYS A 52 -3.08 -10.39 12.27
CA LYS A 52 -2.38 -11.39 11.45
C LYS A 52 -0.95 -11.58 11.93
N THR A 53 -0.56 -12.83 12.07
CA THR A 53 0.79 -13.26 12.42
C THR A 53 1.15 -14.47 11.58
N TYR A 54 2.40 -14.59 11.15
CA TYR A 54 2.87 -15.70 10.33
C TYR A 54 4.00 -16.45 11.02
N SER A 55 4.09 -17.76 10.78
CA SER A 55 5.05 -18.66 11.43
C SER A 55 6.50 -18.45 10.97
N SER A 56 6.70 -17.91 9.77
CA SER A 56 8.02 -17.67 9.19
C SER A 56 8.03 -16.48 8.24
N THR A 57 9.21 -15.93 7.99
CA THR A 57 9.42 -14.89 6.97
C THR A 57 9.05 -15.38 5.57
N THR A 58 9.30 -16.66 5.27
CA THR A 58 8.91 -17.26 3.99
C THR A 58 7.40 -17.24 3.80
N GLU A 59 6.64 -17.63 4.84
CA GLU A 59 5.18 -17.58 4.79
C GLU A 59 4.67 -16.14 4.72
N MET A 60 5.25 -15.24 5.51
CA MET A 60 4.90 -13.81 5.45
C MET A 60 5.10 -13.23 4.04
N ASN A 61 6.23 -13.53 3.38
CA ASN A 61 6.50 -13.06 2.03
C ASN A 61 5.50 -13.66 1.02
N LYS A 62 5.18 -14.95 1.12
CA LYS A 62 4.15 -15.59 0.29
C LYS A 62 2.80 -14.88 0.44
N ARG A 63 2.40 -14.59 1.69
CA ARG A 63 1.12 -13.92 2.01
C ARG A 63 1.09 -12.47 1.58
N ARG A 64 2.22 -11.76 1.68
CA ARG A 64 2.40 -10.40 1.14
C ARG A 64 2.19 -10.37 -0.38
N GLU A 65 2.75 -11.32 -1.12
CA GLU A 65 2.58 -11.37 -2.57
C GLU A 65 1.14 -11.68 -2.99
N ILE A 66 0.43 -12.53 -2.25
CA ILE A 66 -1.00 -12.78 -2.47
C ILE A 66 -1.80 -11.50 -2.16
N PHE A 67 -1.48 -10.83 -1.05
CA PHE A 67 -2.10 -9.56 -0.68
C PHE A 67 -1.90 -8.48 -1.74
N LYS A 68 -0.70 -8.34 -2.30
CA LYS A 68 -0.39 -7.43 -3.41
C LYS A 68 -1.33 -7.65 -4.60
N LYS A 69 -1.42 -8.91 -5.06
CA LYS A 69 -2.29 -9.29 -6.20
C LYS A 69 -3.76 -8.99 -5.92
N ASN A 70 -4.24 -9.27 -4.71
CA ASN A 70 -5.63 -8.98 -4.32
C ASN A 70 -5.91 -7.47 -4.24
N LEU A 71 -4.95 -6.68 -3.74
CA LEU A 71 -5.06 -5.21 -3.70
C LEU A 71 -5.09 -4.62 -5.12
N GLU A 72 -4.22 -5.08 -6.01
CA GLU A 72 -4.23 -4.68 -7.42
C GLU A 72 -5.55 -5.04 -8.10
N TYR A 73 -6.07 -6.25 -7.87
CA TYR A 73 -7.37 -6.66 -8.38
C TYR A 73 -8.49 -5.73 -7.92
N ILE A 74 -8.53 -5.37 -6.64
CA ILE A 74 -9.51 -4.43 -6.09
C ILE A 74 -9.39 -3.05 -6.75
N LYS A 75 -8.16 -2.54 -6.94
CA LYS A 75 -7.93 -1.25 -7.60
C LYS A 75 -8.50 -1.25 -9.02
N VAL A 76 -8.16 -2.26 -9.82
CA VAL A 76 -8.64 -2.42 -11.21
C VAL A 76 -10.16 -2.60 -11.26
N PHE A 77 -10.71 -3.47 -10.41
CA PHE A 77 -12.16 -3.71 -10.36
C PHE A 77 -12.93 -2.43 -10.02
N ASN A 78 -12.43 -1.63 -9.08
CA ASN A 78 -13.07 -0.40 -8.65
C ASN A 78 -12.87 0.77 -9.62
N SER A 79 -11.82 0.76 -10.44
CA SER A 79 -11.59 1.76 -11.50
C SER A 79 -12.44 1.50 -12.74
N ASP A 80 -12.72 0.24 -13.04
CA ASP A 80 -13.52 -0.16 -14.21
C ASP A 80 -14.95 0.40 -14.18
N GLY A 81 -15.51 0.67 -12.99
CA GLY A 81 -16.84 1.29 -12.84
C GLY A 81 -18.02 0.47 -13.39
N LYS A 82 -17.77 -0.74 -13.91
CA LYS A 82 -18.77 -1.61 -14.57
C LYS A 82 -19.78 -2.23 -13.61
N LYS A 83 -19.53 -2.20 -12.31
CA LYS A 83 -20.33 -2.87 -11.28
C LYS A 83 -20.93 -1.84 -10.34
N SER A 84 -22.14 -2.12 -9.85
CA SER A 84 -22.85 -1.26 -8.89
C SER A 84 -22.28 -1.31 -7.47
N TYR A 85 -21.33 -2.21 -7.22
CA TYR A 85 -20.65 -2.38 -5.94
C TYR A 85 -19.14 -2.22 -6.08
N ARG A 86 -18.49 -1.95 -4.95
CA ARG A 86 -17.04 -1.81 -4.84
C ARG A 86 -16.47 -2.93 -3.98
N LEU A 87 -15.25 -3.34 -4.28
CA LEU A 87 -14.49 -4.26 -3.45
C LEU A 87 -13.64 -3.48 -2.44
N ALA A 88 -13.36 -4.09 -1.30
CA ALA A 88 -12.49 -3.55 -0.27
C ALA A 88 -11.63 -4.66 0.32
N ILE A 89 -10.47 -4.29 0.85
CA ILE A 89 -9.58 -5.20 1.56
C ILE A 89 -10.27 -5.73 2.82
N ASN A 90 -10.29 -7.05 2.98
CA ASN A 90 -10.93 -7.76 4.09
C ASN A 90 -9.91 -8.66 4.85
N LYS A 91 -10.35 -9.41 5.86
CA LYS A 91 -9.49 -10.30 6.67
C LYS A 91 -8.85 -11.48 5.91
N PHE A 92 -9.27 -11.72 4.67
CA PHE A 92 -8.82 -12.81 3.80
C PHE A 92 -8.01 -12.32 2.61
N ALA A 93 -7.56 -11.06 2.63
CA ALA A 93 -6.82 -10.48 1.52
C ALA A 93 -5.47 -11.17 1.24
N ASP A 94 -4.95 -11.98 2.16
CA ASP A 94 -3.75 -12.80 2.04
C ASP A 94 -4.00 -14.24 1.54
N LEU A 95 -5.25 -14.59 1.22
CA LEU A 95 -5.61 -15.92 0.72
C LEU A 95 -5.73 -15.94 -0.80
N ALA A 96 -5.24 -17.03 -1.40
CA ALA A 96 -5.50 -17.32 -2.81
C ALA A 96 -6.95 -17.78 -2.97
N LYS A 97 -7.49 -17.68 -4.19
CA LYS A 97 -8.88 -18.08 -4.46
C LYS A 97 -9.10 -19.57 -4.17
N GLU A 98 -8.08 -20.38 -4.44
CA GLU A 98 -8.06 -21.81 -4.19
C GLU A 98 -8.08 -22.09 -2.68
N ASP A 99 -7.28 -21.36 -1.90
CA ASP A 99 -7.23 -21.45 -0.43
C ASP A 99 -8.57 -21.07 0.22
N MET A 100 -9.31 -20.11 -0.35
CA MET A 100 -10.63 -19.73 0.16
C MET A 100 -11.66 -20.86 0.11
N SER A 101 -11.55 -21.74 -0.88
CA SER A 101 -12.52 -22.83 -1.06
C SER A 101 -12.29 -24.03 -0.13
N SER A 102 -11.08 -24.15 0.43
CA SER A 102 -10.73 -25.17 1.42
C SER A 102 -11.00 -24.75 2.87
N CYS A 103 -11.47 -23.52 3.13
CA CYS A 103 -11.88 -23.13 4.47
C CYS A 103 -13.17 -23.85 4.86
N GLU A 104 -13.06 -24.81 5.79
CA GLU A 104 -14.20 -25.44 6.42
C GLU A 104 -14.92 -24.40 7.31
N ILE A 105 -16.23 -24.28 7.10
CA ILE A 105 -17.08 -23.39 7.89
C ILE A 105 -17.68 -24.24 9.02
N GLU A 106 -17.15 -24.15 10.23
CA GLU A 106 -17.82 -24.66 11.42
C GLU A 106 -18.70 -23.55 12.02
N ASP A 107 -19.98 -23.84 12.22
CA ASP A 107 -20.97 -22.96 12.88
C ASP A 107 -21.11 -21.53 12.32
N GLY A 108 -20.77 -21.34 11.04
CA GLY A 108 -20.86 -20.02 10.39
C GLY A 108 -19.66 -19.11 10.70
N GLU A 109 -18.65 -19.62 11.38
CA GLU A 109 -17.39 -18.95 11.63
C GLU A 109 -16.27 -19.64 10.83
N ILE A 110 -15.34 -18.84 10.30
CA ILE A 110 -14.14 -19.40 9.67
C ILE A 110 -13.19 -19.72 10.82
N VAL A 111 -13.18 -20.99 11.23
CA VAL A 111 -12.35 -21.49 12.31
C VAL A 111 -10.90 -21.48 11.87
N LYS A 112 -10.05 -20.89 12.71
CA LYS A 112 -8.61 -20.93 12.53
C LYS A 112 -8.07 -22.32 12.85
N ASP A 113 -7.93 -23.20 11.88
CA ASP A 113 -7.11 -24.38 12.08
C ASP A 113 -5.66 -23.92 12.26
N ARG A 114 -5.02 -24.42 13.31
CA ARG A 114 -3.70 -23.95 13.72
C ARG A 114 -2.63 -24.33 12.70
N ASP A 115 -2.95 -25.26 11.80
CA ASP A 115 -2.03 -25.87 10.85
C ASP A 115 -2.39 -25.62 9.37
N LEU A 116 -3.52 -24.97 9.07
CA LEU A 116 -3.92 -24.57 7.72
C LEU A 116 -4.50 -23.16 7.77
N LEU A 117 -4.12 -22.32 6.81
CA LEU A 117 -4.51 -20.91 6.73
C LEU A 117 -6.00 -20.71 6.34
N CYS A 118 -6.86 -21.24 7.18
CA CYS A 118 -8.17 -20.73 7.53
C CYS A 118 -8.08 -20.66 9.04
#